data_AF-A0A345QN50-F1
#
_entry.id   AF-A0A345QN50-F1
#
_cell.length_a   1.000
_cell.length_b   1.000
_cell.length_c   1.000
_cell.angle_alpha   90.00
_cell.angle_beta   90.00
_cell.angle_gamma   90.00
#
_symmetry.space_group_name_H-M   'P 1'
#
loop_
_entity.id
_entity.type
_entity.pdbx_description
1 polymer ?
#
loop_
_entity_poly.entity_id
_entity_poly.type
_entity_poly.pdbx_seq_one_letter_code
_entity_poly.pdbx_strand_id
1 'polypeptide(L)'
;MTLTSSSEKPLRILTIGASYGLLPAAKVAAAGHAVTVLGRAEEVSAMRQEGVEIAFSDQHVLRSPMGDDGLSLATPDGVDPSDFDLVLLAVQEPQVRSPEISNLLQRIGDKVPVASIMNMPPPPFLDRIRFLPKNIGKDAYEHPSIWEPLPAERMTLASPDPQAFRPDAERPGHLQVTLASNFKFAPFAREEDQAILARVTRDATRAMQSWGRPPVHLLARGSVFAPLSKWPMLVTGNCRCLRDDGGPVSIREAVNENLSESRLLYEAVNTCLEALGAPNSSLVPFNSYLQAAGQLSRPSSLARGLAAGATAVERIDVIVLNLMREAKSSPAAINIMTGINARITAALAENHVKSRVS
;
A
#
# COMPACT_ATOMS: atom_id res chain seq x y z
N MET A 1 20.65 7.67 -32.75
CA MET A 1 19.27 8.08 -33.09
C MET A 1 18.33 7.01 -32.59
N THR A 2 17.70 7.25 -31.44
CA THR A 2 16.70 6.36 -30.84
C THR A 2 15.40 7.17 -30.76
N LEU A 3 14.65 7.14 -31.85
CA LEU A 3 13.28 7.63 -31.92
C LEU A 3 12.35 6.51 -31.50
N THR A 4 11.87 6.56 -30.25
CA THR A 4 10.50 6.17 -29.90
C THR A 4 10.06 7.03 -28.71
N SER A 5 9.96 8.35 -28.90
CA SER A 5 9.12 9.18 -28.04
C SER A 5 7.68 8.95 -28.48
N SER A 6 6.84 8.35 -27.64
CA SER A 6 5.41 8.43 -27.88
C SER A 6 5.03 9.91 -27.89
N SER A 7 4.37 10.38 -28.94
CA SER A 7 3.89 11.74 -29.15
C SER A 7 2.76 12.17 -28.20
N GLU A 8 2.60 11.50 -27.06
CA GLU A 8 1.54 11.75 -26.10
C GLU A 8 2.07 12.63 -24.96
N LYS A 9 1.34 13.71 -24.64
CA LYS A 9 1.69 14.64 -23.55
C LYS A 9 1.90 13.90 -22.22
N PRO A 10 2.97 14.19 -21.44
CA PRO A 10 3.17 13.63 -20.11
C PRO A 10 1.92 13.74 -19.23
N LEU A 11 1.61 12.67 -18.49
CA LEU A 11 0.59 12.70 -17.45
C LEU A 11 1.14 13.40 -16.20
N ARG A 12 0.24 14.01 -15.43
CA ARG A 12 0.52 14.66 -14.15
C ARG A 12 -0.03 13.80 -13.01
N ILE A 13 0.84 13.34 -12.12
CA ILE A 13 0.52 12.38 -11.07
C ILE A 13 0.72 13.02 -9.70
N LEU A 14 -0.30 12.99 -8.85
CA LEU A 14 -0.18 13.41 -7.46
C LEU A 14 0.08 12.19 -6.59
N THR A 15 1.20 12.16 -5.86
CA THR A 15 1.50 11.10 -4.89
C THR A 15 1.32 11.62 -3.47
N ILE A 16 0.34 11.09 -2.74
CA ILE A 16 0.05 11.48 -1.36
C ILE A 16 0.81 10.53 -0.43
N GLY A 17 1.90 11.00 0.19
CA GLY A 17 2.71 10.23 1.14
C GLY A 17 4.12 9.92 0.64
N ALA A 18 5.10 10.74 1.05
CA ALA A 18 6.50 10.63 0.64
C ALA A 18 7.25 9.41 1.20
N SER A 19 6.75 8.75 2.25
CA SER A 19 7.43 7.58 2.82
C SER A 19 7.30 6.34 1.94
N TYR A 20 6.08 6.04 1.50
CA TYR A 20 5.78 4.84 0.73
C TYR A 20 5.63 5.13 -0.77
N GLY A 21 5.12 6.31 -1.10
CA GLY A 21 4.86 6.72 -2.48
C GLY A 21 6.08 7.16 -3.26
N LEU A 22 7.20 7.49 -2.60
CA LEU A 22 8.38 8.03 -3.28
C LEU A 22 9.01 7.05 -4.28
N LEU A 23 8.99 5.74 -3.98
CA LEU A 23 9.52 4.72 -4.90
C LEU A 23 8.73 4.64 -6.22
N PRO A 24 7.40 4.42 -6.22
CA PRO A 24 6.63 4.45 -7.46
C PRO A 24 6.62 5.84 -8.10
N ALA A 25 6.61 6.93 -7.33
CA ALA A 25 6.69 8.29 -7.85
C ALA A 25 7.99 8.53 -8.66
N ALA A 26 9.14 8.19 -8.09
CA ALA A 26 10.43 8.29 -8.77
C ALA A 26 10.47 7.42 -10.04
N LYS A 27 9.91 6.21 -9.98
CA LYS A 27 9.83 5.33 -11.15
C LYS A 27 8.97 5.91 -12.28
N VAL A 28 7.86 6.55 -11.92
CA VAL A 28 6.93 7.20 -12.86
C VAL A 28 7.53 8.49 -13.43
N ALA A 29 8.22 9.29 -12.61
CA ALA A 29 8.96 10.47 -13.06
C ALA A 29 10.07 10.10 -14.05
N ALA A 30 10.83 9.05 -13.76
CA ALA A 30 11.85 8.50 -14.66
C ALA A 30 11.28 7.93 -15.97
N ALA A 31 9.97 7.72 -16.06
CA ALA A 31 9.28 7.32 -17.29
C ALA A 31 8.87 8.51 -18.17
N GLY A 32 9.13 9.74 -17.73
CA GLY A 32 8.78 10.97 -18.46
C GLY A 32 7.38 11.51 -18.13
N HIS A 33 6.83 11.19 -16.96
CA HIS A 33 5.61 11.81 -16.44
C HIS A 33 5.96 12.84 -15.37
N ALA A 34 5.13 13.87 -15.21
CA ALA A 34 5.26 14.84 -14.13
C ALA A 34 4.64 14.25 -12.86
N VAL A 35 5.36 14.29 -11.74
CA VAL A 35 4.92 13.74 -10.47
C VAL A 35 5.12 14.76 -9.36
N THR A 36 4.06 15.08 -8.63
CA THR A 36 4.14 15.87 -7.39
C THR A 36 4.02 14.93 -6.21
N VAL A 37 5.03 14.88 -5.34
CA VAL A 37 5.00 14.09 -4.11
C VAL A 37 4.68 15.00 -2.92
N LEU A 38 3.65 14.62 -2.17
CA LEU A 38 3.29 15.29 -0.93
C LEU A 38 4.02 14.67 0.26
N GLY A 39 4.65 15.52 1.04
CA GLY A 39 5.28 15.18 2.31
C GLY A 39 5.04 16.26 3.35
N ARG A 40 5.55 16.02 4.55
CA ARG A 40 5.58 17.06 5.59
C ARG A 40 6.55 18.17 5.21
N ALA A 41 6.40 19.36 5.80
CA ALA A 41 7.21 20.52 5.42
C ALA A 41 8.72 20.29 5.59
N GLU A 42 9.11 19.61 6.66
CA GLU A 42 10.49 19.20 6.93
C GLU A 42 11.00 18.19 5.90
N GLU A 43 10.20 17.18 5.55
CA GLU A 43 10.56 16.18 4.54
C GLU A 43 10.74 16.82 3.16
N VAL A 44 9.82 17.72 2.79
CA VAL A 44 9.87 18.48 1.54
C VAL A 44 11.09 19.38 1.49
N SER A 45 11.41 20.08 2.58
CA SER A 45 12.59 20.95 2.65
C SER A 45 13.88 20.15 2.47
N ALA A 46 14.05 19.05 3.20
CA ALA A 46 15.22 18.18 3.09
C ALA A 46 15.38 17.59 1.69
N MET A 47 14.30 17.05 1.10
CA MET A 47 14.33 16.48 -0.25
C MET A 47 14.58 17.54 -1.34
N ARG A 48 14.19 18.80 -1.15
CA ARG A 48 14.52 19.88 -2.10
C ARG A 48 16.00 20.25 -2.06
N GLN A 49 16.63 20.15 -0.90
CA GLN A 49 18.05 20.45 -0.72
C GLN A 49 18.94 19.30 -1.23
N GLU A 50 18.58 18.06 -0.90
CA GLU A 50 19.41 16.88 -1.18
C GLU A 50 19.02 16.13 -2.47
N GLY A 51 17.82 16.37 -2.98
CA GLY A 51 17.23 15.59 -4.08
C GLY A 51 16.60 14.27 -3.61
N VAL A 52 16.19 13.48 -4.59
CA VAL A 52 15.59 12.15 -4.39
C VAL A 52 16.48 11.10 -5.04
N GLU A 53 16.90 10.12 -4.25
CA GLU A 53 17.78 9.03 -4.68
C GLU A 53 17.22 7.67 -4.27
N ILE A 54 17.05 6.78 -5.25
CA ILE A 54 16.63 5.40 -5.01
C ILE A 54 17.78 4.48 -5.37
N ALA A 55 18.45 3.94 -4.35
CA ALA A 55 19.55 3.00 -4.50
C ALA A 55 19.04 1.57 -4.63
N PHE A 56 19.52 0.85 -5.65
CA PHE A 56 19.34 -0.60 -5.83
C PHE A 56 20.64 -1.37 -5.54
N SER A 57 21.77 -0.69 -5.70
CA SER A 57 23.12 -1.06 -5.27
C SER A 57 23.97 0.21 -5.24
N ASP A 58 25.22 0.11 -4.79
CA ASP A 58 26.17 1.24 -4.79
C ASP A 58 26.38 1.86 -6.19
N GLN A 59 26.20 1.06 -7.25
CA GLN A 59 26.40 1.46 -8.65
C GLN A 59 25.08 1.78 -9.37
N HIS A 60 23.96 1.24 -8.91
CA HIS A 60 22.65 1.39 -9.55
C HIS A 60 21.76 2.30 -8.71
N VAL A 61 21.79 3.58 -9.02
CA VAL A 61 20.97 4.61 -8.38
C VAL A 61 20.05 5.23 -9.42
N LEU A 62 18.76 5.29 -9.11
CA LEU A 62 17.78 6.05 -9.86
C LEU A 62 17.67 7.45 -9.26
N ARG A 63 18.00 8.45 -10.08
CA ARG A 63 17.80 9.87 -9.78
C ARG A 63 16.75 10.40 -10.74
N SER A 64 15.59 10.76 -10.21
CA SER A 64 14.54 11.34 -11.05
C SER A 64 14.88 12.81 -11.34
N PRO A 65 14.63 13.32 -12.55
CA PRO A 65 14.75 14.75 -12.81
C PRO A 65 13.86 15.52 -11.83
N MET A 66 14.41 16.50 -11.12
CA MET A 66 13.60 17.36 -10.26
C MET A 66 12.98 18.50 -11.08
N GLY A 67 11.78 18.95 -10.68
CA GLY A 67 11.08 20.07 -11.31
C GLY A 67 9.71 19.69 -11.89
N ASP A 68 9.10 20.64 -12.59
CA ASP A 68 7.68 20.56 -13.01
C ASP A 68 7.41 19.47 -14.04
N ASP A 69 8.38 19.17 -14.91
CA ASP A 69 8.30 18.09 -15.91
C ASP A 69 8.85 16.75 -15.38
N GLY A 70 9.24 16.68 -14.11
CA GLY A 70 9.83 15.52 -13.45
C GLY A 70 9.20 15.27 -12.09
N LEU A 71 10.02 15.17 -11.05
CA LEU A 71 9.59 15.03 -9.66
C LEU A 71 9.61 16.39 -8.97
N SER A 72 8.43 16.84 -8.54
CA SER A 72 8.24 18.02 -7.71
C SER A 72 7.76 17.61 -6.31
N LEU A 73 7.93 18.52 -5.35
CA LEU A 73 7.60 18.30 -3.95
C LEU A 73 6.68 19.41 -3.47
N ALA A 74 5.63 19.07 -2.74
CA ALA A 74 4.68 20.04 -2.20
C ALA A 74 4.14 19.60 -0.84
N THR A 75 3.51 20.53 -0.13
CA THR A 75 2.67 20.24 1.03
C THR A 75 1.19 20.14 0.58
N PRO A 76 0.30 19.46 1.34
CA PRO A 76 -1.09 19.25 0.93
C PRO A 76 -1.88 20.50 0.58
N ASP A 77 -1.61 21.64 1.23
CA ASP A 77 -2.32 22.90 0.98
C ASP A 77 -1.94 23.54 -0.36
N GLY A 78 -0.77 23.19 -0.92
CA GLY A 78 -0.20 23.83 -2.10
C GLY A 78 -0.60 23.21 -3.44
N VAL A 79 -1.54 22.25 -3.45
CA VAL A 79 -1.94 21.54 -4.68
C VAL A 79 -3.42 21.70 -4.97
N ASP A 80 -3.79 21.90 -6.24
CA ASP A 80 -5.17 21.75 -6.74
C ASP A 80 -5.31 20.35 -7.37
N PRO A 81 -6.22 19.49 -6.88
CA PRO A 81 -6.45 18.18 -7.50
C PRO A 81 -6.72 18.25 -9.01
N SER A 82 -7.35 19.31 -9.51
CA SER A 82 -7.72 19.46 -10.93
C SER A 82 -6.51 19.56 -11.87
N ASP A 83 -5.31 19.76 -11.32
CA ASP A 83 -4.05 19.77 -12.05
C ASP A 83 -3.55 18.36 -12.44
N PHE A 84 -4.14 17.30 -11.91
CA PHE A 84 -3.61 15.94 -11.99
C PHE A 84 -4.55 14.99 -12.73
N ASP A 85 -3.94 14.02 -13.42
CA ASP A 85 -4.64 12.96 -14.14
C ASP A 85 -4.87 11.72 -13.27
N LEU A 86 -4.05 11.51 -12.23
CA LEU A 86 -4.12 10.36 -11.33
C LEU A 86 -3.55 10.70 -9.95
N VAL A 87 -4.19 10.19 -8.90
CA VAL A 87 -3.66 10.19 -7.54
C VAL A 87 -3.09 8.82 -7.18
N LEU A 88 -1.86 8.76 -6.69
CA LEU A 88 -1.30 7.61 -5.96
C LEU A 88 -1.44 7.87 -4.47
N LEU A 89 -2.36 7.16 -3.80
CA LEU A 89 -2.60 7.31 -2.36
C LEU A 89 -1.71 6.34 -1.57
N ALA A 90 -0.72 6.88 -0.85
CA ALA A 90 0.38 6.14 -0.22
C ALA A 90 0.56 6.50 1.27
N VAL A 91 -0.54 6.79 1.96
CA VAL A 91 -0.60 7.04 3.41
C VAL A 91 -1.31 5.89 4.10
N GLN A 92 -0.97 5.59 5.35
CA GLN A 92 -1.72 4.58 6.10
C GLN A 92 -3.11 5.10 6.47
N GLU A 93 -4.10 4.22 6.62
CA GLU A 93 -5.49 4.60 6.92
C GLU A 93 -5.59 5.57 8.12
N PRO A 94 -4.90 5.35 9.27
CA PRO A 94 -5.00 6.27 10.40
C PRO A 94 -4.37 7.65 10.15
N GLN A 95 -3.55 7.81 9.11
CA GLN A 95 -2.95 9.10 8.75
C GLN A 95 -3.92 9.96 7.93
N VAL A 96 -4.92 9.35 7.29
CA VAL A 96 -5.94 10.05 6.52
C VAL A 96 -6.78 11.00 7.39
N ARG A 97 -6.84 10.76 8.71
CA ARG A 97 -7.53 11.62 9.68
C ARG A 97 -6.88 12.98 9.91
N SER A 98 -5.65 13.21 9.41
CA SER A 98 -5.04 14.52 9.55
C SER A 98 -5.88 15.55 8.80
N PRO A 99 -6.10 16.77 9.34
CA PRO A 99 -6.89 17.80 8.67
C PRO A 99 -6.39 18.08 7.24
N GLU A 100 -5.08 18.07 7.03
CA GLU A 100 -4.45 18.34 5.75
C GLU A 100 -4.80 17.27 4.70
N ILE A 101 -4.72 15.98 5.08
CA ILE A 101 -5.00 14.87 4.16
C ILE A 101 -6.51 14.72 3.95
N SER A 102 -7.31 14.77 5.02
CA SER A 102 -8.78 14.67 4.92
C SER A 102 -9.38 15.79 4.06
N ASN A 103 -8.94 17.04 4.24
CA ASN A 103 -9.35 18.17 3.39
C ASN A 103 -8.94 17.96 1.93
N LEU A 104 -7.73 17.41 1.68
CA LEU A 104 -7.28 17.09 0.33
C LEU A 104 -8.15 16.00 -0.31
N LEU A 105 -8.50 14.94 0.42
CA LEU A 105 -9.39 13.88 -0.10
C LEU A 105 -10.80 14.42 -0.42
N GLN A 106 -11.33 15.33 0.41
CA GLN A 106 -12.58 16.03 0.09
C GLN A 106 -12.47 16.87 -1.18
N ARG A 107 -11.34 17.58 -1.37
CA ARG A 107 -11.09 18.37 -2.58
C ARG A 107 -10.91 17.49 -3.81
N ILE A 108 -10.32 16.30 -3.68
CA ILE A 108 -10.20 15.31 -4.76
C ILE A 108 -11.60 14.85 -5.19
N GLY A 109 -12.42 14.34 -4.26
CA GLY A 109 -13.78 13.89 -4.57
C GLY A 109 -13.87 13.01 -5.83
N ASP A 110 -14.78 13.34 -6.76
CA ASP A 110 -14.93 12.71 -8.09
C ASP A 110 -14.06 13.37 -9.19
N LYS A 111 -13.13 14.28 -8.85
CA LYS A 111 -12.38 15.04 -9.86
C LYS A 111 -11.28 14.23 -10.54
N VAL A 112 -10.62 13.34 -9.80
CA VAL A 112 -9.44 12.60 -10.26
C VAL A 112 -9.50 11.15 -9.76
N PRO A 113 -9.16 10.15 -10.60
CA PRO A 113 -9.07 8.78 -10.13
C PRO A 113 -7.98 8.59 -9.07
N VAL A 114 -8.26 7.72 -8.10
CA VAL A 114 -7.37 7.43 -6.98
C VAL A 114 -6.94 5.97 -7.02
N ALA A 115 -5.63 5.74 -7.11
CA ALA A 115 -5.01 4.44 -6.98
C ALA A 115 -4.30 4.33 -5.63
N SER A 116 -4.95 3.66 -4.69
CA SER A 116 -4.36 3.35 -3.39
C SER A 116 -3.26 2.30 -3.53
N ILE A 117 -2.12 2.56 -2.88
CA ILE A 117 -1.04 1.58 -2.69
C ILE A 117 -0.89 1.21 -1.21
N MET A 118 -1.99 1.24 -0.47
CA MET A 118 -2.06 0.86 0.93
C MET A 118 -2.22 -0.65 1.08
N ASN A 119 -1.84 -1.22 2.24
CA ASN A 119 -2.21 -2.61 2.53
C ASN A 119 -3.69 -2.73 2.89
N MET A 120 -4.23 -1.72 3.56
CA MET A 120 -5.64 -1.65 3.91
C MET A 120 -6.44 -1.08 2.73
N PRO A 121 -7.46 -1.80 2.23
CA PRO A 121 -8.31 -1.30 1.16
C PRO A 121 -9.11 -0.08 1.66
N PRO A 122 -9.22 1.01 0.89
CA PRO A 122 -10.21 2.05 1.16
C PRO A 122 -11.65 1.51 1.07
N PRO A 123 -12.63 2.01 1.86
CA PRO A 123 -14.03 1.61 1.73
C PRO A 123 -14.59 1.71 0.29
N PRO A 124 -14.32 2.79 -0.49
CA PRO A 124 -14.81 2.87 -1.87
C PRO A 124 -14.26 1.78 -2.78
N PHE A 125 -13.08 1.21 -2.48
CA PHE A 125 -12.59 0.05 -3.22
C PHE A 125 -13.36 -1.22 -2.87
N LEU A 126 -13.68 -1.42 -1.59
CA LEU A 126 -14.46 -2.58 -1.13
C LEU A 126 -15.85 -2.62 -1.77
N ASP A 127 -16.49 -1.47 -1.95
CA ASP A 127 -17.81 -1.35 -2.58
C ASP A 127 -17.84 -1.83 -4.04
N ARG A 128 -16.67 -1.95 -4.70
CA ARG A 128 -16.55 -2.48 -6.06
C ARG A 128 -16.69 -4.01 -6.13
N ILE A 129 -16.57 -4.70 -4.99
CA ILE A 129 -16.52 -6.15 -4.94
C ILE A 129 -17.96 -6.66 -4.75
N ARG A 130 -18.59 -7.06 -5.86
CA ARG A 130 -20.03 -7.41 -5.95
C ARG A 130 -20.59 -8.26 -4.80
N PHE A 131 -19.87 -9.32 -4.41
CA PHE A 131 -20.36 -10.29 -3.41
C PHE A 131 -19.78 -10.08 -2.02
N LEU A 132 -19.02 -9.01 -1.82
CA LEU A 132 -18.46 -8.68 -0.51
C LEU A 132 -19.56 -8.14 0.41
N PRO A 133 -19.67 -8.62 1.66
CA PRO A 133 -20.63 -8.07 2.62
C PRO A 133 -20.42 -6.58 2.86
N LYS A 134 -21.48 -5.77 2.82
CA LYS A 134 -21.38 -4.30 2.95
C LYS A 134 -20.77 -3.83 4.28
N ASN A 135 -20.97 -4.62 5.34
CA ASN A 135 -20.49 -4.34 6.69
C ASN A 135 -19.11 -4.96 6.98
N ILE A 136 -18.40 -5.48 5.97
CA ILE A 136 -17.10 -6.15 6.18
C ILE A 136 -16.07 -5.24 6.87
N GLY A 137 -16.15 -3.95 6.58
CA GLY A 137 -15.28 -2.90 7.12
C GLY A 137 -15.68 -2.37 8.49
N LYS A 138 -16.76 -2.90 9.10
CA LYS A 138 -17.23 -2.43 10.40
C LYS A 138 -16.12 -2.55 11.44
N ASP A 139 -15.91 -1.48 12.18
CA ASP A 139 -14.90 -1.35 13.24
C ASP A 139 -13.43 -1.46 12.76
N ALA A 140 -13.19 -1.43 11.44
CA ALA A 140 -11.85 -1.52 10.87
C ALA A 140 -11.22 -0.15 10.56
N TYR A 141 -12.04 0.90 10.42
CA TYR A 141 -11.60 2.25 10.03
C TYR A 141 -11.80 3.22 11.19
N GLU A 142 -10.83 4.11 11.40
CA GLU A 142 -10.89 5.15 12.44
C GLU A 142 -11.97 6.19 12.11
N HIS A 143 -12.03 6.62 10.84
CA HIS A 143 -12.98 7.63 10.37
C HIS A 143 -13.54 7.28 8.98
N PRO A 144 -14.57 6.41 8.91
CA PRO A 144 -15.18 5.98 7.65
C PRO A 144 -15.67 7.13 6.75
N SER A 145 -16.17 8.23 7.35
CA SER A 145 -16.77 9.34 6.61
C SER A 145 -15.80 10.12 5.73
N ILE A 146 -14.49 10.05 5.99
CA ILE A 146 -13.48 10.74 5.16
C ILE A 146 -13.47 10.17 3.73
N TRP A 147 -13.94 8.94 3.55
CA TRP A 147 -13.95 8.24 2.28
C TRP A 147 -15.22 8.50 1.45
N GLU A 148 -16.28 9.03 2.05
CA GLU A 148 -17.57 9.30 1.38
C GLU A 148 -17.49 10.17 0.11
N PRO A 149 -16.62 11.20 0.04
CA PRO A 149 -16.50 12.02 -1.18
C PRO A 149 -15.89 11.27 -2.38
N LEU A 150 -15.21 10.14 -2.15
CA LEU A 150 -14.48 9.41 -3.19
C LEU A 150 -15.36 8.30 -3.78
N PRO A 151 -15.75 8.39 -5.05
CA PRO A 151 -16.65 7.40 -5.63
C PRO A 151 -15.94 6.07 -5.90
N ALA A 152 -16.66 4.96 -5.68
CA ALA A 152 -16.15 3.61 -5.87
C ALA A 152 -15.64 3.38 -7.29
N GLU A 153 -16.30 3.92 -8.31
CA GLU A 153 -15.91 3.75 -9.71
C GLU A 153 -14.55 4.41 -10.07
N ARG A 154 -14.13 5.41 -9.30
CA ARG A 154 -12.85 6.13 -9.44
C ARG A 154 -11.78 5.67 -8.46
N MET A 155 -12.03 4.64 -7.66
CA MET A 155 -11.07 4.09 -6.70
C MET A 155 -10.50 2.76 -7.21
N THR A 156 -9.18 2.61 -7.21
CA THR A 156 -8.53 1.31 -7.33
C THR A 156 -7.53 1.09 -6.20
N LEU A 157 -7.08 -0.15 -6.06
CA LEU A 157 -6.11 -0.57 -5.07
C LEU A 157 -5.01 -1.36 -5.75
N ALA A 158 -3.78 -1.23 -5.28
CA ALA A 158 -2.68 -2.13 -5.57
C ALA A 158 -2.49 -3.13 -4.43
N SER A 159 -2.04 -4.35 -4.75
CA SER A 159 -1.24 -5.13 -3.80
C SER A 159 0.18 -4.60 -3.87
N PRO A 160 0.67 -3.87 -2.85
CA PRO A 160 1.96 -3.23 -2.91
C PRO A 160 2.98 -4.08 -2.15
N ASP A 161 4.08 -4.44 -2.80
CA ASP A 161 5.18 -5.20 -2.22
C ASP A 161 6.51 -4.47 -2.44
N PRO A 162 6.68 -3.26 -1.85
CA PRO A 162 7.94 -2.55 -1.92
C PRO A 162 8.93 -3.20 -0.97
N GLN A 163 10.09 -3.47 -1.51
CA GLN A 163 11.21 -4.03 -0.79
C GLN A 163 12.22 -2.89 -0.55
N ALA A 164 11.71 -1.79 0.02
CA ALA A 164 12.43 -0.54 0.17
C ALA A 164 12.38 -0.03 1.62
N PHE A 165 13.43 0.66 2.04
CA PHE A 165 13.52 1.32 3.34
C PHE A 165 14.36 2.58 3.26
N ARG A 166 14.19 3.49 4.22
CA ARG A 166 15.08 4.64 4.43
C ARG A 166 16.27 4.19 5.30
N PRO A 167 17.52 4.19 4.79
CA PRO A 167 18.69 3.84 5.59
C PRO A 167 18.97 4.89 6.68
N ASP A 168 18.70 6.14 6.36
CA ASP A 168 18.88 7.29 7.24
C ASP A 168 17.53 8.01 7.39
N ALA A 169 17.08 8.16 8.64
CA ALA A 169 15.80 8.80 8.94
C ALA A 169 15.83 10.31 8.66
N GLU A 170 17.00 10.94 8.74
CA GLU A 170 17.19 12.38 8.50
C GLU A 170 17.25 12.72 7.01
N ARG A 171 17.32 11.71 6.14
CA ARG A 171 17.41 11.86 4.68
C ARG A 171 16.18 11.25 4.00
N PRO A 172 15.00 11.90 4.07
CA PRO A 172 13.72 11.32 3.63
C PRO A 172 13.66 11.04 2.12
N GLY A 173 14.51 11.69 1.32
CA GLY A 173 14.64 11.49 -0.12
C GLY A 173 15.47 10.27 -0.53
N HIS A 174 16.14 9.60 0.43
CA HIS A 174 17.02 8.48 0.15
C HIS A 174 16.35 7.15 0.52
N LEU A 175 16.09 6.31 -0.49
CA LEU A 175 15.56 4.96 -0.32
C LEU A 175 16.57 3.90 -0.79
N GLN A 176 16.73 2.84 -0.02
CA GLN A 176 17.41 1.62 -0.43
C GLN A 176 16.38 0.54 -0.76
N VAL A 177 16.48 -0.01 -1.96
CA VAL A 177 15.70 -1.15 -2.43
C VAL A 177 16.55 -2.41 -2.32
N THR A 178 16.03 -3.45 -1.68
CA THR A 178 16.74 -4.72 -1.44
C THR A 178 16.34 -5.83 -2.40
N LEU A 179 15.12 -5.77 -2.94
CA LEU A 179 14.57 -6.76 -3.89
C LEU A 179 13.65 -6.05 -4.90
N ALA A 180 13.27 -6.75 -5.96
CA ALA A 180 12.31 -6.22 -6.92
C ALA A 180 10.98 -5.87 -6.24
N SER A 181 10.52 -4.64 -6.47
CA SER A 181 9.29 -4.10 -5.86
C SER A 181 8.12 -4.21 -6.82
N ASN A 182 6.95 -4.61 -6.34
CA ASN A 182 5.78 -4.83 -7.19
C ASN A 182 4.55 -4.06 -6.70
N PHE A 183 3.86 -3.36 -7.59
CA PHE A 183 2.59 -2.69 -7.34
C PHE A 183 1.56 -3.25 -8.33
N LYS A 184 0.73 -4.19 -7.87
CA LYS A 184 -0.25 -4.90 -8.73
C LYS A 184 -1.64 -4.29 -8.54
N PHE A 185 -2.00 -3.39 -9.43
CA PHE A 185 -3.27 -2.65 -9.39
C PHE A 185 -4.43 -3.51 -9.92
N ALA A 186 -5.54 -3.49 -9.21
CA ALA A 186 -6.84 -3.84 -9.78
C ALA A 186 -7.19 -2.88 -10.92
N PRO A 187 -8.03 -3.28 -11.89
CA PRO A 187 -8.49 -2.36 -12.92
C PRO A 187 -9.38 -1.28 -12.28
N PHE A 188 -9.40 -0.06 -12.81
CA PHE A 188 -10.46 0.91 -12.51
C PHE A 188 -11.82 0.43 -13.08
N ALA A 189 -12.93 0.96 -12.56
CA ALA A 189 -14.25 0.63 -13.09
C ALA A 189 -14.55 1.44 -14.35
N ARG A 190 -14.12 2.71 -14.38
CA ARG A 190 -14.20 3.58 -15.56
C ARG A 190 -13.07 3.26 -16.53
N GLU A 191 -13.41 3.12 -17.81
CA GLU A 191 -12.45 2.83 -18.88
C GLU A 191 -11.43 3.95 -19.07
N GLU A 192 -11.85 5.21 -18.92
CA GLU A 192 -10.98 6.39 -19.01
C GLU A 192 -9.90 6.38 -17.92
N ASP A 193 -10.31 6.15 -16.66
CA ASP A 193 -9.39 6.04 -15.53
C ASP A 193 -8.45 4.84 -15.69
N GLN A 194 -8.97 3.72 -16.22
CA GLN A 194 -8.17 2.54 -16.53
C GLN A 194 -7.13 2.81 -17.64
N ALA A 195 -7.46 3.62 -18.64
CA ALA A 195 -6.53 4.00 -19.70
C ALA A 195 -5.36 4.83 -19.14
N ILE A 196 -5.63 5.74 -18.20
CA ILE A 196 -4.58 6.51 -17.49
C ILE A 196 -3.65 5.56 -16.73
N LEU A 197 -4.19 4.64 -15.92
CA LEU A 197 -3.39 3.68 -15.18
C LEU A 197 -2.58 2.74 -16.10
N ALA A 198 -3.19 2.25 -17.17
CA ALA A 198 -2.53 1.41 -18.15
C ALA A 198 -1.36 2.14 -18.83
N ARG A 199 -1.52 3.42 -19.13
CA ARG A 199 -0.46 4.27 -19.67
C ARG A 199 0.69 4.44 -18.66
N VAL A 200 0.41 4.88 -17.43
CA VAL A 200 1.42 5.08 -16.38
C VAL A 200 2.21 3.79 -16.13
N THR A 201 1.53 2.65 -15.99
CA THR A 201 2.17 1.36 -15.71
C THR A 201 3.00 0.84 -16.88
N ARG A 202 2.52 1.01 -18.12
CA ARG A 202 3.26 0.66 -19.34
C ARG A 202 4.53 1.49 -19.49
N ASP A 203 4.43 2.81 -19.32
CA ASP A 203 5.54 3.73 -19.53
C ASP A 203 6.58 3.54 -18.42
N ALA A 204 6.15 3.38 -17.16
CA ALA A 204 7.03 2.97 -16.04
C ALA A 204 7.76 1.65 -16.32
N THR A 205 7.07 0.64 -16.86
CA THR A 205 7.69 -0.65 -17.21
C THR A 205 8.78 -0.52 -18.29
N ARG A 206 8.63 0.44 -19.20
CA ARG A 206 9.57 0.71 -20.29
C ARG A 206 10.72 1.64 -19.91
N ALA A 207 10.63 2.35 -18.78
CA ALA A 207 11.65 3.27 -18.33
C ALA A 207 13.02 2.59 -18.15
N MET A 208 14.00 3.05 -18.93
CA MET A 208 15.39 2.58 -18.95
C MET A 208 16.31 3.62 -18.28
N GLN A 209 17.33 3.15 -17.60
CA GLN A 209 18.48 3.93 -17.14
C GLN A 209 19.74 3.45 -17.88
N SER A 210 20.84 4.18 -17.74
CA SER A 210 22.14 3.78 -18.32
C SER A 210 22.60 2.39 -17.87
N TRP A 211 22.21 1.98 -16.67
CA TRP A 211 22.49 0.67 -16.07
C TRP A 211 21.38 -0.37 -16.25
N GLY A 212 20.32 -0.06 -17.01
CA GLY A 212 19.22 -1.00 -17.29
C GLY A 212 17.88 -0.59 -16.70
N ARG A 213 16.97 -1.54 -16.48
CA ARG A 213 15.63 -1.26 -15.95
C ARG A 213 15.64 -1.26 -14.42
N PRO A 214 15.18 -0.17 -13.77
CA PRO A 214 14.92 -0.19 -12.34
C PRO A 214 13.92 -1.30 -11.98
N PRO A 215 14.22 -2.19 -11.01
CA PRO A 215 13.38 -3.33 -10.62
C PRO A 215 12.17 -2.89 -9.77
N VAL A 216 11.37 -1.97 -10.31
CA VAL A 216 10.15 -1.44 -9.72
C VAL A 216 9.04 -1.65 -10.76
N HIS A 217 8.13 -2.56 -10.48
CA HIS A 217 7.10 -3.01 -11.40
C HIS A 217 5.74 -2.44 -11.00
N LEU A 218 5.18 -1.56 -11.83
CA LEU A 218 3.80 -1.12 -11.73
C LEU A 218 3.00 -1.92 -12.75
N LEU A 219 2.02 -2.70 -12.29
CA LEU A 219 1.31 -3.68 -13.10
C LEU A 219 -0.20 -3.46 -13.00
N ALA A 220 -0.83 -3.08 -14.11
CA ALA A 220 -2.29 -3.12 -14.23
C ALA A 220 -2.75 -4.58 -14.44
N ARG A 221 -3.64 -5.08 -13.59
CA ARG A 221 -4.19 -6.45 -13.64
C ARG A 221 -5.63 -6.42 -14.15
N GLY A 222 -6.10 -7.57 -14.65
CA GLY A 222 -7.46 -7.72 -15.16
C GLY A 222 -8.53 -8.09 -14.12
N SER A 223 -8.16 -8.26 -12.85
CA SER A 223 -9.07 -8.72 -11.79
C SER A 223 -9.11 -7.74 -10.64
N VAL A 224 -10.32 -7.40 -10.16
CA VAL A 224 -10.53 -6.62 -8.94
C VAL A 224 -9.97 -7.32 -7.69
N PHE A 225 -9.80 -8.64 -7.74
CA PHE A 225 -9.24 -9.44 -6.65
C PHE A 225 -7.70 -9.43 -6.61
N ALA A 226 -7.02 -8.83 -7.60
CA ALA A 226 -5.56 -8.83 -7.63
C ALA A 226 -4.90 -8.25 -6.35
N PRO A 227 -5.43 -7.20 -5.71
CA PRO A 227 -4.92 -6.72 -4.43
C PRO A 227 -5.25 -7.64 -3.25
N LEU A 228 -6.41 -8.29 -3.30
CA LEU A 228 -6.93 -9.14 -2.22
C LEU A 228 -6.10 -10.42 -2.03
N SER A 229 -5.32 -10.82 -3.03
CA SER A 229 -4.37 -11.93 -2.92
C SER A 229 -3.36 -11.75 -1.79
N LYS A 230 -3.17 -10.51 -1.31
CA LYS A 230 -2.27 -10.19 -0.21
C LYS A 230 -2.91 -10.42 1.16
N TRP A 231 -4.24 -10.47 1.29
CA TRP A 231 -4.92 -10.63 2.59
C TRP A 231 -4.48 -11.87 3.36
N PRO A 232 -4.41 -13.09 2.76
CA PRO A 232 -3.89 -14.27 3.44
C PRO A 232 -2.45 -14.06 3.97
N MET A 233 -1.60 -13.38 3.20
CA MET A 233 -0.21 -13.08 3.58
C MET A 233 -0.13 -12.10 4.75
N LEU A 234 -0.98 -11.06 4.74
CA LEU A 234 -1.00 -10.05 5.79
C LEU A 234 -1.42 -10.65 7.13
N VAL A 235 -2.49 -11.46 7.17
CA VAL A 235 -2.94 -12.04 8.44
C VAL A 235 -2.09 -13.21 8.91
N THR A 236 -1.50 -13.98 7.98
CA THR A 236 -0.64 -15.13 8.34
C THR A 236 0.77 -14.70 8.76
N GLY A 237 1.25 -13.56 8.25
CA GLY A 237 2.56 -13.00 8.58
C GLY A 237 2.47 -11.69 9.35
N ASN A 238 2.13 -10.59 8.66
CA ASN A 238 2.26 -9.24 9.19
C ASN A 238 1.52 -9.00 10.51
N CYS A 239 0.28 -9.48 10.64
CA CYS A 239 -0.54 -9.33 11.84
C CYS A 239 -0.08 -10.24 12.99
N ARG A 240 0.69 -11.30 12.69
CA ARG A 240 1.26 -12.23 13.68
C ARG A 240 2.66 -11.86 14.13
N CYS A 241 3.24 -10.78 13.58
CA CYS A 241 4.54 -10.27 14.04
C CYS A 241 4.53 -9.70 15.46
N LEU A 242 3.36 -9.47 16.07
CA LEU A 242 3.26 -9.06 17.47
C LEU A 242 3.11 -10.30 18.36
N ARG A 243 3.99 -10.45 19.36
CA ARG A 243 3.91 -11.51 20.38
C ARG A 243 3.18 -11.05 21.64
N ASP A 244 2.80 -12.02 22.48
CA ASP A 244 2.12 -11.77 23.76
C ASP A 244 3.03 -11.05 24.78
N ASP A 245 4.36 -11.15 24.62
CA ASP A 245 5.35 -10.42 25.42
C ASP A 245 5.57 -8.97 24.94
N GLY A 246 4.84 -8.52 23.90
CA GLY A 246 4.91 -7.17 23.33
C GLY A 246 6.03 -6.95 22.32
N GLY A 247 6.94 -7.92 22.13
CA GLY A 247 8.07 -7.80 21.21
C GLY A 247 7.70 -8.07 19.74
N PRO A 248 8.15 -7.24 18.78
CA PRO A 248 7.94 -7.51 17.36
C PRO A 248 8.91 -8.59 16.87
N VAL A 249 8.41 -9.61 16.17
CA VAL A 249 9.20 -10.65 15.49
C VAL A 249 9.20 -10.47 13.97
N SER A 250 10.17 -11.07 13.29
CA SER A 250 10.21 -11.04 11.84
C SER A 250 8.98 -11.73 11.21
N ILE A 251 8.58 -11.32 10.00
CA ILE A 251 7.49 -12.01 9.28
C ILE A 251 7.85 -13.48 9.06
N ARG A 252 9.13 -13.77 8.77
CA ARG A 252 9.64 -15.14 8.69
C ARG A 252 9.35 -15.94 9.95
N GLU A 253 9.71 -15.42 11.12
CA GLU A 253 9.47 -16.09 12.40
C GLU A 253 7.97 -16.31 12.65
N ALA A 254 7.15 -15.27 12.47
CA ALA A 254 5.70 -15.35 12.68
C ALA A 254 5.04 -16.45 11.81
N VAL A 255 5.48 -16.61 10.55
CA VAL A 255 4.96 -17.65 9.65
C VAL A 255 5.45 -19.04 10.04
N ASN A 256 6.70 -19.18 10.51
CA ASN A 256 7.33 -20.48 10.78
C ASN A 256 7.07 -21.01 12.21
N GLU A 257 6.64 -20.17 13.14
CA GLU A 257 6.40 -20.56 14.54
C GLU A 257 5.41 -21.71 14.69
N ASN A 258 4.32 -21.69 13.92
CA ASN A 258 3.37 -22.79 13.81
C ASN A 258 2.88 -22.93 12.36
N LEU A 259 3.56 -23.77 11.58
CA LEU A 259 3.26 -23.97 10.17
C LEU A 259 1.85 -24.53 9.91
N SER A 260 1.33 -25.35 10.82
CA SER A 260 -0.02 -25.91 10.70
C SER A 260 -1.08 -24.83 10.85
N GLU A 261 -0.94 -23.94 11.84
CA GLU A 261 -1.82 -22.77 11.99
C GLU A 261 -1.65 -21.78 10.83
N SER A 262 -0.42 -21.51 10.41
CA SER A 262 -0.14 -20.63 9.28
C SER A 262 -0.84 -21.12 8.01
N ARG A 263 -0.74 -22.43 7.72
CA ARG A 263 -1.41 -23.04 6.57
C ARG A 263 -2.92 -22.96 6.71
N LEU A 264 -3.46 -23.35 7.86
CA LEU A 264 -4.91 -23.37 8.11
C LEU A 264 -5.53 -21.98 7.92
N LEU A 265 -4.92 -20.94 8.50
CA LEU A 265 -5.39 -19.57 8.36
C LEU A 265 -5.30 -19.10 6.91
N TYR A 266 -4.16 -19.31 6.26
CA TYR A 266 -3.93 -18.87 4.90
C TYR A 266 -4.91 -19.49 3.90
N GLU A 267 -5.10 -20.82 3.97
CA GLU A 267 -6.01 -21.57 3.11
C GLU A 267 -7.48 -21.21 3.40
N ALA A 268 -7.85 -20.94 4.66
CA ALA A 268 -9.20 -20.47 5.01
C ALA A 268 -9.51 -19.09 4.39
N VAL A 269 -8.57 -18.14 4.42
CA VAL A 269 -8.77 -16.83 3.77
C VAL A 269 -8.84 -16.98 2.26
N ASN A 270 -8.00 -17.81 1.64
CA ASN A 270 -8.11 -18.12 0.21
C ASN A 270 -9.49 -18.67 -0.16
N THR A 271 -10.00 -19.64 0.62
CA THR A 271 -11.34 -20.22 0.42
C THR A 271 -12.43 -19.14 0.48
N CYS A 272 -12.31 -18.17 1.40
CA CYS A 272 -13.24 -17.04 1.45
C CYS A 272 -13.16 -16.17 0.20
N LEU A 273 -11.95 -15.88 -0.29
CA LEU A 273 -11.75 -15.09 -1.52
C LEU A 273 -12.30 -15.81 -2.76
N GLU A 274 -12.10 -17.12 -2.87
CA GLU A 274 -12.68 -17.95 -3.93
C GLU A 274 -14.20 -17.91 -3.91
N ALA A 275 -14.81 -17.99 -2.72
CA ALA A 275 -16.26 -17.88 -2.56
C ALA A 275 -16.82 -16.51 -2.97
N LEU A 276 -16.00 -15.45 -2.90
CA LEU A 276 -16.35 -14.11 -3.42
C LEU A 276 -16.18 -13.99 -4.95
N GLY A 277 -15.61 -15.00 -5.61
CA GLY A 277 -15.35 -15.01 -7.04
C GLY A 277 -13.92 -14.64 -7.44
N ALA A 278 -12.96 -14.67 -6.50
CA ALA A 278 -11.55 -14.53 -6.85
C ALA A 278 -11.12 -15.68 -7.77
N PRO A 279 -10.58 -15.40 -8.97
CA PRO A 279 -10.11 -16.48 -9.83
C PRO A 279 -8.83 -17.07 -9.23
N ASN A 280 -8.66 -18.39 -9.36
CA ASN A 280 -7.49 -19.10 -8.83
C ASN A 280 -6.15 -18.49 -9.29
N SER A 281 -6.11 -17.91 -10.50
CA SER A 281 -4.94 -17.22 -11.06
C SER A 281 -4.57 -15.91 -10.34
N SER A 282 -5.45 -15.37 -9.52
CA SER A 282 -5.18 -14.21 -8.66
C SER A 282 -4.70 -14.62 -7.27
N LEU A 283 -4.90 -15.87 -6.84
CA LEU A 283 -4.49 -16.34 -5.53
C LEU A 283 -3.10 -16.96 -5.57
N VAL A 284 -2.39 -16.86 -4.46
CA VAL A 284 -1.05 -17.40 -4.30
C VAL A 284 -1.14 -18.65 -3.44
N PRO A 285 -0.55 -19.80 -3.83
CA PRO A 285 -0.53 -20.97 -2.98
C PRO A 285 0.31 -20.74 -1.71
N PHE A 286 -0.11 -21.35 -0.59
CA PHE A 286 0.61 -21.19 0.68
C PHE A 286 2.09 -21.57 0.58
N ASN A 287 2.45 -22.63 -0.15
CA ASN A 287 3.85 -23.04 -0.31
C ASN A 287 4.70 -21.97 -1.01
N SER A 288 4.13 -21.26 -1.99
CA SER A 288 4.82 -20.13 -2.65
C SER A 288 5.00 -18.96 -1.69
N TYR A 289 3.99 -18.66 -0.88
CA TYR A 289 4.10 -17.65 0.18
C TYR A 289 5.14 -18.04 1.24
N LEU A 290 5.15 -19.30 1.70
CA LEU A 290 6.08 -19.81 2.71
C LEU A 290 7.54 -19.65 2.26
N GLN A 291 7.83 -19.98 1.00
CA GLN A 291 9.17 -19.77 0.42
C GLN A 291 9.55 -18.29 0.41
N ALA A 292 8.64 -17.41 -0.04
CA ALA A 292 8.88 -15.96 -0.04
C ALA A 292 9.07 -15.40 1.38
N ALA A 293 8.28 -15.86 2.34
CA ALA A 293 8.35 -15.47 3.75
C ALA A 293 9.71 -15.80 4.38
N GLY A 294 10.43 -16.81 3.87
CA GLY A 294 11.79 -17.16 4.29
C GLY A 294 12.82 -16.03 4.12
N GLN A 295 12.54 -15.04 3.26
CA GLN A 295 13.41 -13.88 3.04
C GLN A 295 12.99 -12.64 3.85
N LEU A 296 11.83 -12.67 4.50
CA LEU A 296 11.25 -11.52 5.21
C LEU A 296 11.79 -11.43 6.65
N SER A 297 13.04 -10.99 6.78
CA SER A 297 13.79 -10.93 8.05
C SER A 297 13.41 -9.78 8.98
N ARG A 298 12.56 -8.85 8.55
CA ARG A 298 12.14 -7.69 9.34
C ARG A 298 10.72 -7.90 9.90
N PRO A 299 10.39 -7.33 11.07
CA PRO A 299 9.01 -7.24 11.53
C PRO A 299 8.16 -6.38 10.61
N SER A 300 6.85 -6.63 10.60
CA SER A 300 5.89 -5.85 9.83
C SER A 300 5.81 -4.40 10.30
N SER A 301 5.41 -3.48 9.41
CA SER A 301 5.16 -2.08 9.78
C SER A 301 4.13 -1.95 10.90
N LEU A 302 3.10 -2.81 10.91
CA LEU A 302 2.10 -2.91 11.97
C LEU A 302 2.76 -3.21 13.33
N ALA A 303 3.53 -4.29 13.44
CA ALA A 303 4.14 -4.69 14.70
C ALA A 303 5.19 -3.67 15.19
N ARG A 304 6.00 -3.12 14.27
CA ARG A 304 6.95 -2.05 14.62
C ARG A 304 6.24 -0.80 15.12
N GLY A 305 5.14 -0.41 14.47
CA GLY A 305 4.34 0.75 14.89
C GLY A 305 3.78 0.56 16.29
N LEU A 306 3.17 -0.59 16.57
CA LEU A 306 2.63 -0.91 17.90
C LEU A 306 3.73 -0.94 18.96
N ALA A 307 4.88 -1.57 18.68
CA ALA A 307 6.03 -1.58 19.60
C ALA A 307 6.61 -0.18 19.85
N ALA A 308 6.51 0.72 18.87
CA ALA A 308 6.90 2.13 18.99
C ALA A 308 5.84 3.02 19.65
N GLY A 309 4.74 2.45 20.16
CA GLY A 309 3.71 3.21 20.86
C GLY A 309 2.60 3.77 19.97
N ALA A 310 2.45 3.29 18.72
CA ALA A 310 1.36 3.74 17.85
C ALA A 310 0.00 3.48 18.50
N THR A 311 -0.83 4.52 18.56
CA THR A 311 -2.19 4.48 19.09
C THR A 311 -3.26 4.22 18.03
N ALA A 312 -2.87 4.15 16.76
CA ALA A 312 -3.74 3.74 15.66
C ALA A 312 -2.90 3.06 14.58
N VAL A 313 -3.45 2.00 13.97
CA VAL A 313 -2.82 1.23 12.88
C VAL A 313 -3.90 0.74 11.91
N GLU A 314 -3.49 0.37 10.68
CA GLU A 314 -4.38 -0.30 9.73
C GLU A 314 -4.91 -1.63 10.30
N ARG A 315 -6.24 -1.81 10.29
CA ARG A 315 -6.91 -2.99 10.86
C ARG A 315 -7.41 -3.99 9.82
N ILE A 316 -6.52 -4.41 8.93
CA ILE A 316 -6.82 -5.47 7.94
C ILE A 316 -7.26 -6.78 8.62
N ASP A 317 -6.78 -7.04 9.85
CA ASP A 317 -7.20 -8.17 10.68
C ASP A 317 -8.71 -8.17 10.95
N VAL A 318 -9.32 -6.99 11.16
CA VAL A 318 -10.77 -6.86 11.39
C VAL A 318 -11.55 -7.21 10.14
N ILE A 319 -11.15 -6.68 8.98
CA ILE A 319 -11.81 -6.95 7.69
C ILE A 319 -11.78 -8.45 7.37
N VAL A 320 -10.62 -9.09 7.52
CA VAL A 320 -10.47 -10.52 7.23
C VAL A 320 -11.22 -11.37 8.25
N LEU A 321 -11.22 -11.01 9.53
CA LEU A 321 -12.00 -11.71 10.55
C LEU A 321 -13.51 -11.64 10.26
N ASN A 322 -14.01 -10.46 9.88
CA ASN A 322 -15.41 -10.29 9.48
C ASN A 322 -15.73 -11.15 8.25
N LEU A 323 -14.83 -11.19 7.26
CA LEU A 323 -15.01 -12.05 6.08
C LEU A 323 -15.10 -13.52 6.46
N MET A 324 -14.20 -14.00 7.31
CA MET A 324 -14.20 -15.38 7.75
C MET A 324 -15.48 -15.75 8.51
N ARG A 325 -16.02 -14.82 9.32
CA ARG A 325 -17.28 -15.01 10.04
C ARG A 325 -18.48 -15.07 9.10
N GLU A 326 -18.59 -14.12 8.17
CA GLU A 326 -19.66 -14.08 7.16
C GLU A 326 -19.62 -15.31 6.25
N ALA A 327 -18.43 -15.74 5.83
CA ALA A 327 -18.22 -16.94 5.03
C ALA A 327 -18.35 -18.25 5.83
N LYS A 328 -18.60 -18.18 7.14
CA LYS A 328 -18.68 -19.34 8.04
C LYS A 328 -17.48 -20.27 7.91
N SER A 329 -16.28 -19.69 7.89
CA SER A 329 -15.00 -20.41 7.90
C SER A 329 -14.89 -21.38 9.08
N SER A 330 -13.90 -22.28 9.03
CA SER A 330 -13.70 -23.25 10.10
C SER A 330 -13.55 -22.57 11.48
N PRO A 331 -14.15 -23.12 12.55
CA PRO A 331 -14.03 -22.56 13.89
C PRO A 331 -12.58 -22.41 14.34
N ALA A 332 -11.71 -23.36 13.96
CA ALA A 332 -10.29 -23.30 14.26
C ALA A 332 -9.60 -22.07 13.65
N ALA A 333 -9.85 -21.78 12.36
CA ALA A 333 -9.27 -20.62 11.69
C ALA A 333 -9.82 -19.29 12.26
N ILE A 334 -11.13 -19.24 12.57
CA ILE A 334 -11.75 -18.06 13.19
C ILE A 334 -11.17 -17.81 14.60
N ASN A 335 -10.90 -18.85 15.38
CA ASN A 335 -10.29 -18.72 16.70
C ASN A 335 -8.88 -18.15 16.61
N ILE A 336 -8.05 -18.64 15.69
CA ILE A 336 -6.71 -18.08 15.42
C ILE A 336 -6.83 -16.59 15.08
N MET A 337 -7.68 -16.25 14.12
CA MET A 337 -7.87 -14.86 13.66
C MET A 337 -8.41 -13.95 14.77
N THR A 338 -9.28 -14.47 15.64
CA THR A 338 -9.79 -13.75 16.83
C THR A 338 -8.66 -13.47 17.83
N GLY A 339 -7.75 -14.43 18.04
CA GLY A 339 -6.58 -14.23 18.89
C GLY A 339 -5.64 -13.13 18.35
N ILE A 340 -5.38 -13.14 17.04
CA ILE A 340 -4.59 -12.09 16.36
C ILE A 340 -5.23 -10.71 16.58
N ASN A 341 -6.54 -10.61 16.33
CA ASN A 341 -7.30 -9.38 16.49
C ASN A 341 -7.29 -8.85 17.94
N ALA A 342 -7.45 -9.75 18.92
CA ALA A 342 -7.42 -9.41 20.34
C ALA A 342 -6.05 -8.86 20.74
N ARG A 343 -4.95 -9.46 20.28
CA ARG A 343 -3.59 -9.01 20.57
C ARG A 343 -3.31 -7.61 20.01
N ILE A 344 -3.69 -7.33 18.78
CA ILE A 344 -3.55 -6.00 18.18
C ILE A 344 -4.37 -4.96 18.95
N THR A 345 -5.60 -5.31 19.32
CA THR A 345 -6.51 -4.44 20.09
C THR A 345 -5.95 -4.14 21.48
N ALA A 346 -5.40 -5.14 22.17
CA ALA A 346 -4.77 -4.97 23.48
C ALA A 346 -3.57 -4.01 23.40
N ALA A 347 -2.68 -4.20 22.41
CA ALA A 347 -1.53 -3.32 22.23
C ALA A 347 -1.92 -1.86 21.94
N LEU A 348 -2.97 -1.63 21.14
CA LEU A 348 -3.52 -0.29 20.92
C LEU A 348 -4.06 0.33 22.22
N ALA A 349 -4.83 -0.43 23.00
CA ALA A 349 -5.37 0.03 24.27
C ALA A 349 -4.25 0.39 25.27
N GLU A 350 -3.20 -0.43 25.38
CA GLU A 350 -2.04 -0.13 26.21
C GLU A 350 -1.32 1.15 25.76
N ASN A 351 -1.12 1.33 24.46
CA ASN A 351 -0.47 2.52 23.91
C ASN A 351 -1.30 3.79 24.17
N HIS A 352 -2.63 3.71 24.09
CA HIS A 352 -3.52 4.82 24.47
C HIS A 352 -3.42 5.20 25.95
N VAL A 353 -3.28 4.22 26.84
CA VAL A 353 -3.09 4.49 28.27
C VAL A 353 -1.74 5.17 28.49
N LYS A 354 -0.66 4.63 27.89
CA LYS A 354 0.69 5.20 27.99
C LYS A 354 0.75 6.65 27.47
N SER A 355 0.13 6.93 26.33
CA SER A 355 0.14 8.26 25.71
C SER A 355 -0.63 9.33 26.51
N ARG A 356 -1.49 8.94 27.45
CA ARG A 356 -2.21 9.88 28.34
C ARG A 356 -1.45 10.22 29.62
N VAL A 357 -0.44 9.42 29.96
CA VAL A 357 0.37 9.55 31.17
C VAL A 357 1.71 10.24 30.88
N SER A 358 2.16 10.23 29.62
CA SER A 358 3.36 10.91 29.11
C SER A 358 3.09 12.37 28.72
#